data_AF-A0A9P3MMF3-F1
#
_entry.id   AF-A0A9P3MMF3-F1
#
_cell.length_a   1.000
_cell.length_b   1.000
_cell.length_c   1.000
_cell.angle_alpha   90.00
_cell.angle_beta   90.00
_cell.angle_gamma   90.00
#
_symmetry.space_group_name_H-M   'P 1'
#
loop_
_entity.id
_entity.type
_entity.pdbx_description
1 polymer ?
#
loop_
_entity_poly.entity_id
_entity_poly.type
_entity_poly.pdbx_seq_one_letter_code
_entity_poly.pdbx_strand_id
1 'polypeptide(L)'
;MDIRDKHCLYQIKQKFGGSVKIKSDINYLRYRLHHKKGLLELINSINGFIRNPTRLIQLKQICDKYGLNLLYAEALTYNNGWLAGMIDADGSIYLNLQSDQVFISIGQKNKLLLDPLVPLYGGSIYMQKQTEAFKWVVYRKKEILALLEYFRHAPLRSAKKNRVFLISKYFLLKDLKAHLAAPNSILGKEWKLFLKNWESYSG
;
A
#
# COMPACT_ATOMS: atom_id res chain seq x y z
N MET A 1 2.43 -12.77 3.21
CA MET A 1 2.97 -11.67 2.40
C MET A 1 3.84 -12.29 1.31
N ASP A 2 3.79 -11.79 0.08
CA ASP A 2 4.59 -12.31 -1.04
C ASP A 2 6.08 -12.30 -0.68
N ILE A 3 6.86 -13.25 -1.20
CA ILE A 3 8.30 -13.36 -0.92
C ILE A 3 9.09 -12.09 -1.31
N ARG A 4 8.62 -11.35 -2.32
CA ARG A 4 9.21 -10.06 -2.73
C ARG A 4 9.15 -9.01 -1.62
N ASP A 5 8.14 -9.08 -0.76
CA ASP A 5 7.92 -8.14 0.32
C ASP A 5 8.53 -8.60 1.66
N LYS A 6 9.47 -9.55 1.63
CA LYS A 6 10.11 -10.12 2.83
C LYS A 6 10.61 -9.06 3.80
N HIS A 7 11.17 -7.97 3.27
CA HIS A 7 11.74 -6.89 4.05
C HIS A 7 10.72 -6.28 5.02
N CYS A 8 9.46 -6.15 4.62
CA CYS A 8 8.39 -5.65 5.50
C CYS A 8 8.24 -6.52 6.75
N LEU A 9 8.24 -7.84 6.60
CA LEU A 9 8.13 -8.77 7.73
C LEU A 9 9.37 -8.74 8.62
N TYR A 10 10.56 -8.57 8.03
CA TYR A 10 11.80 -8.45 8.80
C TYR A 10 11.85 -7.16 9.62
N GLN A 11 11.31 -6.05 9.13
CA GLN A 11 11.16 -4.81 9.92
C GLN A 11 10.26 -5.02 11.14
N ILE A 12 9.11 -5.70 10.96
CA ILE A 12 8.21 -6.05 12.07
C ILE A 12 8.93 -6.97 13.06
N LYS A 13 9.66 -7.98 12.57
CA LYS A 13 10.44 -8.90 13.39
C LYS A 13 11.54 -8.19 14.19
N GLN A 14 12.26 -7.26 13.57
CA GLN A 14 13.30 -6.48 14.26
C GLN A 14 12.72 -5.64 15.41
N LYS A 15 11.50 -5.11 15.23
CA LYS A 15 10.85 -4.28 16.24
C LYS A 15 10.24 -5.08 17.40
N PHE A 16 9.64 -6.24 17.11
CA PHE A 16 8.81 -6.97 18.09
C PHE A 16 9.29 -8.40 18.38
N GLY A 17 10.40 -8.86 17.80
CA GLY A 17 10.89 -10.23 17.92
C GLY A 17 10.15 -11.23 17.03
N GLY A 18 10.04 -12.49 17.46
CA GLY A 18 9.34 -13.54 16.70
C GLY A 18 10.13 -14.14 15.53
N SER A 19 9.41 -14.76 14.58
CA SER A 19 10.01 -15.52 13.48
C SER A 19 9.32 -15.25 12.14
N VAL A 20 10.10 -15.31 11.05
CA VAL A 20 9.60 -15.26 9.67
C VAL A 20 9.95 -16.58 9.02
N LYS A 21 8.95 -17.29 8.50
CA LYS A 21 9.12 -18.59 7.82
C LYS A 21 8.38 -18.59 6.49
N ILE A 22 8.94 -19.32 5.52
CA ILE A 22 8.25 -19.64 4.26
C ILE A 22 7.10 -20.61 4.61
N LYS A 23 5.93 -20.41 4.00
CA LYS A 23 4.86 -21.39 4.04
C LYS A 23 5.10 -22.36 2.89
N SER A 24 5.29 -23.65 3.16
CA SER A 24 5.50 -24.67 2.13
C SER A 24 4.41 -24.61 1.06
N ASP A 25 4.80 -24.88 -0.18
CA ASP A 25 3.94 -24.94 -1.39
C ASP A 25 3.35 -23.62 -1.89
N ILE A 26 3.63 -22.50 -1.24
CA ILE A 26 3.12 -21.19 -1.67
C ILE A 26 4.22 -20.13 -1.46
N ASN A 27 4.51 -19.30 -2.46
CA ASN A 27 5.53 -18.23 -2.44
C ASN A 27 5.19 -17.05 -1.48
N TYR A 28 4.83 -17.37 -0.24
CA TYR A 28 4.43 -16.44 0.79
C TYR A 28 5.20 -16.68 2.08
N LEU A 29 5.59 -15.58 2.71
CA LEU A 29 6.19 -15.55 4.03
C LEU A 29 5.11 -15.29 5.09
N ARG A 30 5.33 -15.92 6.25
CA ARG A 30 4.53 -15.76 7.46
C ARG A 30 5.39 -15.29 8.60
N TYR A 31 5.00 -14.17 9.18
CA TYR A 31 5.51 -13.70 10.48
C TYR A 31 4.68 -14.33 11.62
N ARG A 32 5.36 -14.75 12.69
CA ARG A 32 4.75 -15.32 13.90
C ARG A 32 5.43 -14.76 15.15
N LEU A 33 4.60 -14.31 16.09
CA LEU A 33 5.02 -13.75 17.37
C LEU A 33 4.29 -14.49 18.50
N HIS A 34 5.05 -15.09 19.41
CA HIS A 34 4.49 -15.95 20.46
C HIS A 34 4.87 -15.51 21.88
N HIS A 35 6.03 -14.89 22.08
CA HIS A 35 6.47 -14.50 23.42
C HIS A 35 5.69 -13.30 23.95
N LYS A 36 5.37 -13.33 25.24
CA LYS A 36 4.53 -12.33 25.90
C LYS A 36 5.09 -10.90 25.77
N LYS A 37 6.41 -10.73 25.94
CA LYS A 37 7.08 -9.42 25.86
C LYS A 37 6.76 -8.69 24.54
N GLY A 38 7.11 -9.29 23.40
CA GLY A 38 6.83 -8.66 22.10
C GLY A 38 5.35 -8.55 21.77
N LEU A 39 4.50 -9.45 22.26
CA LEU A 39 3.05 -9.29 22.09
C LEU A 39 2.54 -8.03 22.78
N LEU A 40 2.95 -7.77 24.02
CA LEU A 40 2.60 -6.55 24.75
C LEU A 40 3.16 -5.29 24.08
N GLU A 41 4.42 -5.33 23.63
CA GLU A 41 5.04 -4.24 22.87
C GLU A 41 4.28 -3.95 21.56
N LEU A 42 3.85 -4.99 20.84
CA LEU A 42 3.04 -4.85 19.63
C LEU A 42 1.68 -4.25 19.95
N ILE A 43 0.96 -4.79 20.94
CA ILE A 43 -0.37 -4.30 21.35
C ILE A 43 -0.28 -2.81 21.69
N ASN A 44 0.65 -2.42 22.55
CA ASN A 44 0.85 -1.02 22.94
C ASN A 44 1.22 -0.12 21.75
N SER A 45 1.93 -0.65 20.75
CA SER A 45 2.31 0.11 19.54
C SER A 45 1.17 0.32 18.55
N ILE A 46 0.13 -0.52 18.56
CA ILE A 46 -0.99 -0.44 17.60
C ILE A 46 -2.30 0.02 18.23
N ASN A 47 -2.42 -0.03 19.55
CA ASN A 47 -3.59 0.45 20.27
C ASN A 47 -3.76 1.95 20.03
N GLY A 48 -4.97 2.38 19.66
CA GLY A 48 -5.20 3.76 19.20
C GLY A 48 -4.88 4.01 17.71
N PHE A 49 -4.50 2.99 16.94
CA PHE A 49 -4.29 3.12 15.48
C PHE A 49 -5.18 2.18 14.64
N ILE A 50 -5.82 1.19 15.26
CA ILE A 50 -6.71 0.25 14.56
C ILE A 50 -8.03 0.92 14.18
N ARG A 51 -8.29 0.97 12.86
CA ARG A 51 -9.49 1.59 12.28
C ARG A 51 -10.49 0.57 11.72
N ASN A 52 -10.03 -0.62 11.34
CA ASN A 52 -10.90 -1.67 10.83
C ASN A 52 -11.78 -2.22 11.97
N PRO A 53 -13.13 -2.14 11.89
CA PRO A 53 -14.01 -2.55 12.98
C PRO A 53 -13.83 -4.01 13.41
N THR A 54 -13.67 -4.92 12.45
CA THR A 54 -13.42 -6.34 12.73
C THR A 54 -12.11 -6.53 13.48
N ARG A 55 -11.05 -5.81 13.09
CA ARG A 55 -9.75 -5.85 13.79
C ARG A 55 -9.79 -5.19 15.16
N LEU A 56 -10.63 -4.16 15.34
CA LEU A 56 -10.80 -3.49 16.62
C LEU A 56 -11.45 -4.42 17.66
N ILE A 57 -12.47 -5.18 17.27
CA ILE A 57 -13.09 -6.21 18.13
C ILE A 57 -12.06 -7.28 18.51
N GLN A 58 -11.23 -7.74 17.56
CA GLN A 58 -10.16 -8.70 17.84
C GLN A 58 -9.12 -8.13 18.80
N LEU A 59 -8.75 -6.86 18.65
CA LEU A 59 -7.83 -6.19 19.57
C LEU A 59 -8.44 -6.05 20.97
N LYS A 60 -9.73 -5.72 21.09
CA LYS A 60 -10.43 -5.63 22.39
C LYS A 60 -10.29 -6.92 23.21
N GLN A 61 -10.53 -8.07 22.59
CA GLN A 61 -10.39 -9.38 23.26
C GLN A 61 -8.97 -9.60 23.80
N ILE A 62 -7.96 -9.14 23.06
CA ILE A 62 -6.57 -9.24 23.47
C ILE A 62 -6.26 -8.25 24.60
N CYS A 63 -6.73 -7.01 24.50
CA CYS A 63 -6.62 -6.00 25.55
C CYS A 63 -7.21 -6.49 26.87
N ASP A 64 -8.42 -7.07 26.84
CA ASP A 64 -9.11 -7.61 28.02
C ASP A 64 -8.31 -8.73 28.68
N LYS A 65 -7.77 -9.65 27.88
CA LYS A 65 -6.91 -10.74 28.37
C LYS A 65 -5.67 -10.24 29.12
N TYR A 66 -5.15 -9.07 28.75
CA TYR A 66 -3.94 -8.49 29.36
C TYR A 66 -4.24 -7.32 30.31
N GLY A 67 -5.51 -7.02 30.60
CA GLY A 67 -5.90 -5.92 31.49
C GLY A 67 -5.53 -4.53 30.94
N LEU A 68 -5.55 -4.35 29.62
CA LEU A 68 -5.23 -3.10 28.94
C LEU A 68 -6.50 -2.36 28.52
N ASN A 69 -6.49 -1.03 28.61
CA ASN A 69 -7.58 -0.20 28.07
C ASN A 69 -7.48 -0.12 26.55
N LEU A 70 -8.58 -0.42 25.85
CA LEU A 70 -8.66 -0.23 24.41
C LEU A 70 -8.73 1.28 24.08
N LEU A 71 -7.93 1.72 23.12
CA LEU A 71 -7.93 3.08 22.59
C LEU A 71 -8.49 3.11 21.17
N TYR A 72 -9.30 4.12 20.88
CA TYR A 72 -9.85 4.36 19.55
C TYR A 72 -8.92 5.24 18.73
N ALA A 73 -8.92 5.03 17.41
CA ALA A 73 -8.07 5.80 16.52
C ALA A 73 -8.62 7.20 16.28
N GLU A 74 -7.72 8.19 16.34
CA GLU A 74 -8.02 9.56 15.92
C GLU A 74 -8.28 9.65 14.42
N ALA A 75 -8.88 10.77 14.02
CA ALA A 75 -9.13 11.09 12.62
C ALA A 75 -7.83 11.06 11.79
N LEU A 76 -7.92 10.63 10.54
CA LEU A 76 -6.78 10.65 9.64
C LEU A 76 -6.46 12.10 9.24
N THR A 77 -5.17 12.42 9.30
CA THR A 77 -4.56 13.63 8.74
C THR A 77 -3.83 13.31 7.42
N TYR A 78 -3.40 14.33 6.68
CA TYR A 78 -2.68 14.10 5.41
C TYR A 78 -1.30 13.46 5.60
N ASN A 79 -0.54 13.89 6.63
CA ASN A 79 0.86 13.49 6.83
C ASN A 79 1.05 12.29 7.79
N ASN A 80 0.06 11.40 7.91
CA ASN A 80 0.24 10.18 8.71
C ASN A 80 0.63 8.98 7.84
N GLY A 81 1.27 7.98 8.45
CA GLY A 81 1.72 6.78 7.72
C GLY A 81 0.63 5.76 7.37
N TRP A 82 -0.64 6.02 7.68
CA TRP A 82 -1.71 5.02 7.54
C TRP A 82 -1.97 4.67 6.08
N LEU A 83 -2.03 5.66 5.19
CA LEU A 83 -2.27 5.42 3.76
C LEU A 83 -1.17 4.56 3.16
N ALA A 84 0.10 4.81 3.53
CA ALA A 84 1.24 4.03 3.05
C ALA A 84 1.12 2.56 3.47
N GLY A 85 0.81 2.31 4.74
CA GLY A 85 0.58 0.96 5.26
C GLY A 85 -0.61 0.26 4.60
N MET A 86 -1.70 0.99 4.32
CA MET A 86 -2.86 0.45 3.63
C MET A 86 -2.55 0.12 2.16
N ILE A 87 -1.75 0.94 1.47
CA ILE A 87 -1.29 0.65 0.12
C ILE A 87 -0.39 -0.59 0.08
N ASP A 88 0.55 -0.72 1.04
CA ASP A 88 1.40 -1.90 1.17
C ASP A 88 0.59 -3.18 1.39
N ALA A 89 -0.47 -3.11 2.19
CA ALA A 89 -1.35 -4.25 2.49
C ALA A 89 -2.33 -4.58 1.36
N ASP A 90 -3.27 -3.67 1.07
CA ASP A 90 -4.45 -3.93 0.24
C ASP A 90 -4.52 -3.01 -1.00
N GLY A 91 -3.49 -2.21 -1.24
CA GLY A 91 -3.42 -1.30 -2.38
C GLY A 91 -2.80 -1.89 -3.64
N SER A 92 -3.12 -1.23 -4.76
CA SER A 92 -2.62 -1.53 -6.10
C SER A 92 -2.15 -0.25 -6.80
N ILE A 93 -0.95 -0.31 -7.37
CA ILE A 93 -0.38 0.73 -8.23
C ILE A 93 -0.20 0.09 -9.61
N TYR A 94 -0.88 0.60 -10.63
CA TYR A 94 -0.86 -0.01 -11.96
C TYR A 94 -0.97 1.04 -13.06
N LEU A 95 -0.54 0.66 -14.26
CA LEU A 95 -0.63 1.45 -15.48
C LEU A 95 -1.62 0.76 -16.40
N ASN A 96 -2.61 1.51 -16.88
CA ASN A 96 -3.49 1.05 -17.95
C ASN A 96 -2.92 1.57 -19.28
N LEU A 97 -2.49 0.66 -20.15
CA LEU A 97 -1.93 1.00 -21.46
C LEU A 97 -3.00 1.36 -22.49
N GLN A 98 -4.26 0.97 -22.28
CA GLN A 98 -5.35 1.36 -23.18
C GLN A 98 -5.74 2.83 -22.97
N SER A 99 -5.81 3.25 -21.71
CA SER A 99 -6.15 4.64 -21.36
C SER A 99 -4.94 5.53 -21.13
N ASP A 100 -3.72 4.99 -21.20
CA ASP A 100 -2.48 5.66 -20.83
C ASP A 100 -2.59 6.42 -19.50
N GLN A 101 -2.99 5.72 -18.45
CA GLN A 101 -3.17 6.31 -17.12
C GLN A 101 -2.58 5.43 -16.03
N VAL A 102 -1.90 6.09 -15.09
CA VAL A 102 -1.46 5.48 -13.83
C VAL A 102 -2.59 5.58 -12.81
N PHE A 103 -2.81 4.48 -12.10
CA PHE A 103 -3.80 4.36 -11.05
C PHE A 103 -3.14 3.96 -9.74
N ILE A 104 -3.54 4.62 -8.66
CA ILE A 104 -3.31 4.18 -7.28
C ILE A 104 -4.68 3.86 -6.70
N SER A 105 -4.84 2.69 -6.09
CA SER A 105 -6.14 2.26 -5.60
C SER A 105 -6.05 1.39 -4.35
N ILE A 106 -7.14 1.36 -3.58
CA ILE A 106 -7.33 0.50 -2.41
C ILE A 106 -8.71 -0.13 -2.51
N GLY A 107 -8.80 -1.45 -2.36
CA GLY A 107 -10.06 -2.18 -2.25
C GLY A 107 -10.40 -2.49 -0.79
N GLN A 108 -11.64 -2.28 -0.36
CA GLN A 108 -12.14 -2.66 0.97
C GLN A 108 -13.62 -3.06 0.91
N LYS A 109 -14.01 -4.03 1.75
CA LYS A 109 -15.44 -4.37 1.93
C LYS A 109 -16.21 -3.30 2.69
N ASN A 110 -15.54 -2.59 3.60
CA ASN A 110 -16.15 -1.52 4.39
C ASN A 110 -15.78 -0.15 3.79
N LYS A 111 -16.76 0.53 3.20
CA LYS A 111 -16.61 1.87 2.63
C LYS A 111 -16.09 2.90 3.63
N LEU A 112 -16.43 2.78 4.91
CA LEU A 112 -16.01 3.72 5.96
C LEU A 112 -14.49 3.82 6.11
N LEU A 113 -13.74 2.79 5.71
CA LEU A 113 -12.27 2.85 5.70
C LEU A 113 -11.70 3.66 4.55
N LEU A 114 -12.49 3.88 3.49
CA LEU A 114 -12.09 4.60 2.29
C LEU A 114 -12.58 6.05 2.30
N ASP A 115 -13.70 6.33 2.96
CA ASP A 115 -14.32 7.66 2.99
C ASP A 115 -13.37 8.79 3.40
N PRO A 116 -12.52 8.65 4.43
CA PRO A 116 -11.56 9.69 4.79
C PRO A 116 -10.52 9.99 3.70
N LEU A 117 -10.29 9.06 2.75
CA LEU A 117 -9.23 9.21 1.75
C LEU A 117 -9.58 10.22 0.67
N VAL A 118 -10.86 10.41 0.37
CA VAL A 118 -11.31 11.36 -0.65
C VAL A 118 -10.99 12.82 -0.27
N PRO A 119 -11.41 13.33 0.90
CA PRO A 119 -11.08 14.71 1.28
C PRO A 119 -9.58 14.91 1.57
N LEU A 120 -8.85 13.87 2.00
CA LEU A 120 -7.42 13.98 2.29
C LEU A 120 -6.56 13.92 1.01
N TYR A 121 -6.78 12.93 0.17
CA TYR A 121 -5.87 12.57 -0.92
C TYR A 121 -6.50 12.73 -2.32
N GLY A 122 -7.76 13.12 -2.39
CA GLY A 122 -8.51 13.19 -3.63
C GLY A 122 -8.98 11.81 -4.13
N GLY A 123 -9.14 11.70 -5.45
CA GLY A 123 -9.67 10.49 -6.07
C GLY A 123 -11.18 10.31 -5.90
N SER A 124 -11.65 9.07 -6.06
CA SER A 124 -13.07 8.72 -6.02
C SER A 124 -13.26 7.29 -5.55
N ILE A 125 -14.43 7.01 -4.95
CA ILE A 125 -14.80 5.68 -4.47
C ILE A 125 -15.88 5.10 -5.39
N TYR A 126 -15.67 3.87 -5.84
CA TYR A 126 -16.59 3.14 -6.70
C TYR A 126 -16.99 1.81 -6.05
N MET A 127 -18.23 1.39 -6.25
CA MET A 127 -18.68 0.05 -5.86
C MET A 127 -18.33 -0.96 -6.95
N GLN A 128 -17.65 -2.04 -6.59
CA GLN A 128 -17.37 -3.18 -7.45
C GLN A 128 -18.50 -4.19 -7.31
N LYS A 129 -19.44 -4.19 -8.27
CA LYS A 129 -20.65 -5.03 -8.23
C LYS A 129 -20.37 -6.52 -8.06
N GLN A 130 -19.30 -7.02 -8.68
CA GLN A 130 -18.96 -8.45 -8.67
C GLN A 130 -18.49 -8.96 -7.30
N THR A 131 -17.86 -8.11 -6.49
CA THR A 131 -17.22 -8.50 -5.24
C THR A 131 -17.91 -7.91 -4.01
N GLU A 132 -19.00 -7.15 -4.21
CA GLU A 132 -19.68 -6.34 -3.19
C GLU A 132 -18.69 -5.54 -2.33
N ALA A 133 -17.65 -5.00 -2.98
CA ALA A 133 -16.59 -4.25 -2.33
C ALA A 133 -16.54 -2.83 -2.86
N PHE A 134 -15.84 -1.96 -2.16
CA PHE A 134 -15.58 -0.59 -2.57
C PHE A 134 -14.12 -0.45 -2.97
N LYS A 135 -13.88 0.39 -3.98
CA LYS A 135 -12.54 0.70 -4.48
C LYS A 135 -12.35 2.20 -4.50
N TRP A 136 -11.42 2.69 -3.70
CA TRP A 136 -10.90 4.04 -3.81
C TRP A 136 -9.85 4.07 -4.92
N VAL A 137 -9.90 5.07 -5.80
CA VAL A 137 -9.05 5.17 -6.98
C VAL A 137 -8.62 6.63 -7.18
N VAL A 138 -7.32 6.81 -7.43
CA VAL A 138 -6.70 8.07 -7.85
C VAL A 138 -6.02 7.86 -9.20
N TYR A 139 -6.28 8.77 -10.14
CA TYR A 139 -5.70 8.70 -11.50
C TYR A 139 -5.39 10.07 -12.12
N ARG A 140 -5.87 11.18 -11.53
CA ARG A 140 -5.62 12.52 -12.04
C ARG A 140 -4.16 12.89 -11.80
N LYS A 141 -3.44 13.38 -12.82
CA LYS A 141 -2.00 13.72 -12.77
C LYS A 141 -1.65 14.57 -11.53
N LYS A 142 -2.42 15.63 -11.25
CA LYS A 142 -2.22 16.51 -10.07
C LYS A 142 -2.29 15.75 -8.73
N GLU A 143 -3.26 14.86 -8.57
CA GLU A 143 -3.45 14.09 -7.33
C GLU A 143 -2.37 13.00 -7.19
N ILE A 144 -2.00 12.34 -8.29
CA ILE A 144 -0.89 11.39 -8.29
C ILE A 144 0.41 12.07 -7.89
N LEU A 145 0.72 13.25 -8.45
CA LEU A 145 1.93 14.00 -8.08
C LEU A 145 1.91 14.41 -6.60
N ALA A 146 0.77 14.84 -6.06
CA ALA A 146 0.64 15.10 -4.62
C ALA A 146 0.90 13.85 -3.77
N LEU A 147 0.41 12.68 -4.21
CA LEU A 147 0.70 11.41 -3.55
C LEU A 147 2.18 11.03 -3.61
N LEU A 148 2.90 11.36 -4.69
CA LEU A 148 4.35 11.14 -4.75
C LEU A 148 5.08 11.94 -3.67
N GLU A 149 4.67 13.19 -3.42
CA GLU A 149 5.21 14.00 -2.33
C GLU A 149 4.85 13.41 -0.95
N TYR A 150 3.61 12.97 -0.76
CA TYR A 150 3.21 12.24 0.44
C TYR A 150 4.12 11.01 0.69
N PHE A 151 4.42 10.21 -0.34
CA PHE A 151 5.28 9.04 -0.20
C PHE A 151 6.76 9.36 0.09
N ARG A 152 7.21 10.61 -0.09
CA ARG A 152 8.53 11.04 0.39
C ARG A 152 8.53 11.18 1.92
N HIS A 153 7.43 11.62 2.51
CA HIS A 153 7.27 11.73 3.96
C HIS A 153 6.89 10.39 4.60
N ALA A 154 5.99 9.63 3.98
CA ALA A 154 5.49 8.34 4.44
C ALA A 154 5.75 7.25 3.38
N PRO A 155 6.98 6.69 3.33
CA PRO A 155 7.37 5.78 2.27
C PRO A 155 6.71 4.40 2.38
N LEU A 156 6.38 3.83 1.23
CA LEU A 156 6.00 2.43 1.10
C LEU A 156 7.17 1.52 1.49
N ARG A 157 6.85 0.39 2.12
CA ARG A 157 7.82 -0.62 2.57
C ARG A 157 7.87 -1.83 1.65
N SER A 158 6.78 -2.11 0.92
CA SER A 158 6.69 -3.21 -0.05
C SER A 158 7.38 -2.87 -1.37
N ALA A 159 7.47 -3.86 -2.26
CA ALA A 159 7.94 -3.71 -3.64
C ALA A 159 7.16 -2.65 -4.43
N LYS A 160 5.94 -2.29 -3.99
CA LYS A 160 5.12 -1.24 -4.61
C LYS A 160 5.83 0.12 -4.64
N LYS A 161 6.79 0.37 -3.72
CA LYS A 161 7.64 1.57 -3.75
C LYS A 161 8.35 1.75 -5.10
N ASN A 162 8.72 0.65 -5.76
CA ASN A 162 9.43 0.71 -7.04
C ASN A 162 8.54 1.25 -8.15
N ARG A 163 7.24 0.93 -8.13
CA ARG A 163 6.27 1.55 -9.04
C ARG A 163 6.09 3.03 -8.73
N VAL A 164 6.01 3.43 -7.45
CA VAL A 164 5.95 4.85 -7.06
C VAL A 164 7.13 5.64 -7.64
N PHE A 165 8.36 5.12 -7.53
CA PHE A 165 9.55 5.77 -8.10
C PHE A 165 9.49 5.92 -9.63
N LEU A 166 8.87 4.98 -10.33
CA LEU A 166 8.76 5.00 -11.78
C LEU A 166 7.69 5.97 -12.31
N ILE A 167 6.73 6.41 -11.49
CA ILE A 167 5.64 7.31 -11.93
C ILE A 167 6.18 8.64 -12.47
N SER A 168 7.23 9.22 -11.85
CA SER A 168 7.83 10.46 -12.36
C SER A 168 8.43 10.26 -13.75
N LYS A 169 9.14 9.14 -13.99
CA LYS A 169 9.68 8.79 -15.31
C LYS A 169 8.55 8.55 -16.32
N TYR A 170 7.45 7.94 -15.90
CA TYR A 170 6.27 7.76 -16.74
C TYR A 170 5.73 9.10 -17.26
N PHE A 171 5.50 10.07 -16.38
CA PHE A 171 4.98 11.38 -16.80
C PHE A 171 5.95 12.11 -17.72
N LEU A 172 7.25 12.07 -17.44
CA LEU A 172 8.28 12.63 -18.32
C LEU A 172 8.23 12.02 -19.73
N LEU A 173 8.17 10.69 -19.83
CA LEU A 173 8.11 9.99 -21.12
C LEU A 173 6.78 10.24 -21.86
N LYS A 174 5.68 10.40 -21.14
CA LYS A 174 4.38 10.79 -21.71
C LYS A 174 4.44 12.19 -22.30
N ASP A 175 5.02 13.15 -21.58
CA ASP A 175 5.16 14.55 -22.02
C ASP A 175 6.07 14.63 -23.27
N LEU A 176 7.09 13.77 -23.37
CA LEU A 176 7.95 13.61 -24.56
C LEU A 176 7.31 12.79 -25.71
N LYS A 177 6.05 12.34 -25.56
CA LYS A 177 5.35 11.47 -26.52
C LYS A 177 6.09 10.17 -26.85
N ALA A 178 6.90 9.65 -25.92
CA ALA A 178 7.69 8.43 -26.13
C ALA A 178 6.82 7.19 -26.39
N HIS A 179 5.63 7.14 -25.79
CA HIS A 179 4.61 6.12 -26.01
C HIS A 179 4.05 6.06 -27.44
N LEU A 180 4.24 7.11 -28.25
CA LEU A 180 3.83 7.18 -29.67
C LEU A 180 5.03 7.05 -30.62
N ALA A 181 6.25 7.00 -30.09
CA ALA A 181 7.46 6.99 -30.91
C ALA A 181 7.68 5.62 -31.57
N ALA A 182 8.32 5.61 -32.73
CA ALA A 182 8.67 4.37 -33.41
C ALA A 182 9.54 3.49 -32.48
N PRO A 183 9.29 2.16 -32.38
CA PRO A 183 9.97 1.29 -31.41
C PRO A 183 11.50 1.31 -31.46
N ASN A 184 12.08 1.57 -32.64
CA ASN A 184 13.53 1.59 -32.86
C ASN A 184 14.18 2.97 -32.61
N SER A 185 13.38 4.02 -32.42
CA SER A 185 13.87 5.35 -32.04
C SER A 185 14.41 5.35 -30.61
N ILE A 186 15.18 6.37 -30.25
CA ILE A 186 15.69 6.55 -28.89
C ILE A 186 14.52 6.60 -27.88
N LEU A 187 13.48 7.37 -28.18
CA LEU A 187 12.29 7.48 -27.32
C LEU A 187 11.49 6.18 -27.23
N GLY A 188 11.32 5.46 -28.34
CA GLY A 188 10.63 4.16 -28.35
C GLY A 188 11.38 3.10 -27.52
N LYS A 189 12.71 3.09 -27.59
CA LYS A 189 13.56 2.22 -26.76
C LYS A 189 13.44 2.57 -25.28
N GLU A 190 13.46 3.85 -24.91
CA GLU A 190 13.26 4.30 -23.53
C GLU A 190 11.88 3.94 -22.98
N TRP A 191 10.82 4.07 -23.79
CA TRP A 191 9.48 3.65 -23.42
C TRP A 191 9.40 2.14 -23.17
N LYS A 192 9.99 1.34 -24.07
CA LYS A 192 10.07 -0.11 -23.93
C LYS A 192 10.83 -0.53 -22.66
N LEU A 193 11.94 0.15 -22.35
CA LEU A 193 12.70 -0.09 -21.13
C LEU A 193 11.90 0.27 -19.88
N PHE A 194 11.18 1.41 -19.90
CA PHE A 194 10.28 1.79 -18.83
C PHE A 194 9.21 0.73 -18.57
N LEU A 195 8.53 0.24 -19.62
CA LEU A 195 7.50 -0.81 -19.48
C LEU A 195 8.07 -2.10 -18.91
N LYS A 196 9.27 -2.51 -19.37
CA LYS A 196 9.96 -3.68 -18.81
C LYS A 196 10.18 -3.53 -17.29
N ASN A 197 10.65 -2.36 -16.85
CA ASN A 197 10.88 -2.09 -15.43
C ASN A 197 9.58 -1.98 -14.63
N TRP A 198 8.51 -1.49 -15.25
CA TRP A 198 7.18 -1.38 -14.64
C TRP A 198 6.55 -2.75 -14.35
N GLU A 199 6.73 -3.71 -15.27
CA GLU A 199 6.23 -5.08 -15.13
C GLU A 199 7.10 -5.94 -14.21
N SER A 200 8.43 -5.83 -14.32
CA SER A 200 9.35 -6.69 -13.57
C SER A 200 9.50 -6.33 -12.10
N TYR A 201 8.91 -5.21 -11.64
CA TYR A 201 9.12 -4.64 -10.30
C TYR A 201 9.25 -5.73 -9.20
N SER A 202 10.48 -5.95 -8.77
CA SER A 202 10.86 -6.87 -7.70
C SER A 202 11.23 -6.06 -6.46
N GLY A 203 10.90 -6.58 -5.28
CA GLY A 203 11.12 -5.91 -3.98
C GLY A 203 12.55 -6.00 -3.48
#